data_AF-A0A976QCN4-F1
#
_entry.id   AF-A0A976QCN4-F1
#
_cell.length_a   1.000
_cell.length_b   1.000
_cell.length_c   1.000
_cell.angle_alpha   90.00
_cell.angle_beta   90.00
_cell.angle_gamma   90.00
#
_symmetry.space_group_name_H-M   'P 1'
#
loop_
_entity.id
_entity.type
_entity.pdbx_description
1 polymer ?
#
loop_
_entity_poly.entity_id
_entity_poly.type
_entity_poly.pdbx_seq_one_letter_code
_entity_poly.pdbx_strand_id
1 'polypeptide(L)'
;MSLQNLHKKLRRDAETIWTAAISAVRPQSLVKRRLSVDLVSSEVYYDEKSLEPPVYLNRVGRIVIVGGGKAAAAIAEGLESVIGKKRLDRHNAIGIVNVPEGMPEILTHARKAEVRLQGSNSPTIKAMQSTSDMLELVKSLNVNDLVFVVLSGGASAMMVAPRDTISLEEKIVLTEFLSKSGANIEELNQVRRSISRVKAGGLARACRAGRMVVLVLSDVIGDSLEVIGSGPCVDMQAGEQSDSSANESLAVLTARGAIAMNIAPGIVRLLSREASAQPLPARSIGVAFASSVSSGEWTTSSGCRVSHRMLGSNASAVDAAALAAKACGYDVLVRQADPTASESAESVGQRLFQEAATVSQSVSRDSQSTALPRAIIEGGEATVQVPIDHGSGGRNQQTVLAALVAARTLEQSQVSSLDGAWPKGVLLASLGTDGEDGPTTTAGGFADADIFAAITRQNLVPQESLLRCDAEPLLVSTGGAIRIGPTGTNVADIRLLLIRLKD
;
A
#
# COMPACT_ATOMS: atom_id res chain seq x y z
N MET A 1 -7.23 27.82 -27.16
CA MET A 1 -7.26 28.16 -25.72
C MET A 1 -6.23 29.24 -25.39
N SER A 2 -6.48 30.19 -24.46
CA SER A 2 -5.39 31.01 -23.89
C SER A 2 -4.51 30.13 -22.98
N LEU A 3 -3.24 30.50 -22.75
CA LEU A 3 -2.32 29.72 -21.90
C LEU A 3 -2.86 29.53 -20.47
N GLN A 4 -3.43 30.59 -19.88
CA GLN A 4 -4.06 30.50 -18.55
C GLN A 4 -5.25 29.53 -18.55
N ASN A 5 -6.04 29.51 -19.63
CA ASN A 5 -7.16 28.57 -19.74
C ASN A 5 -6.66 27.12 -19.92
N LEU A 6 -5.55 26.92 -20.63
CA LEU A 6 -4.93 25.61 -20.81
C LEU A 6 -4.45 25.00 -19.50
N HIS A 7 -3.69 25.77 -18.68
CA HIS A 7 -3.22 25.29 -17.38
C HIS A 7 -4.40 24.96 -16.43
N LYS A 8 -5.41 25.84 -16.38
CA LYS A 8 -6.65 25.60 -15.61
C LYS A 8 -7.35 24.32 -16.04
N LYS A 9 -7.41 24.05 -17.36
CA LYS A 9 -7.98 22.81 -17.88
C LYS A 9 -7.17 21.60 -17.48
N LEU A 10 -5.84 21.62 -17.64
CA LEU A 10 -4.98 20.50 -17.25
C LEU A 10 -5.12 20.17 -15.76
N ARG A 11 -5.16 21.19 -14.89
CA ARG A 11 -5.38 21.00 -13.44
C ARG A 11 -6.75 20.39 -13.14
N ARG A 12 -7.82 20.88 -13.79
CA ARG A 12 -9.18 20.34 -13.63
C ARG A 12 -9.29 18.89 -14.13
N ASP A 13 -8.67 18.59 -15.27
CA ASP A 13 -8.64 17.24 -15.82
C ASP A 13 -7.87 16.31 -14.87
N ALA A 14 -6.71 16.73 -14.37
CA ALA A 14 -5.94 15.98 -13.36
C ALA A 14 -6.77 15.71 -12.10
N GLU A 15 -7.49 16.71 -11.59
CA GLU A 15 -8.38 16.56 -10.44
C GLU A 15 -9.52 15.57 -10.68
N THR A 16 -10.10 15.62 -11.87
CA THR A 16 -11.13 14.66 -12.29
C THR A 16 -10.56 13.24 -12.31
N ILE A 17 -9.36 13.08 -12.86
CA ILE A 17 -8.69 11.79 -13.03
C ILE A 17 -8.31 11.17 -11.68
N TRP A 18 -7.61 11.89 -10.79
CA TRP A 18 -7.23 11.31 -9.49
C TRP A 18 -8.43 11.10 -8.58
N THR A 19 -9.47 11.95 -8.67
CA THR A 19 -10.71 11.77 -7.91
C THR A 19 -11.43 10.50 -8.33
N ALA A 20 -11.47 10.20 -9.63
CA ALA A 20 -12.05 8.96 -10.15
C ALA A 20 -11.26 7.73 -9.67
N ALA A 21 -9.93 7.78 -9.72
CA ALA A 21 -9.05 6.76 -9.19
C ALA A 21 -9.33 6.44 -7.71
N ILE A 22 -9.29 7.45 -6.84
CA ILE A 22 -9.51 7.29 -5.39
C ILE A 22 -10.93 6.79 -5.12
N SER A 23 -11.93 7.32 -5.84
CA SER A 23 -13.34 6.92 -5.68
C SER A 23 -13.57 5.45 -6.06
N ALA A 24 -12.87 4.96 -7.07
CA ALA A 24 -12.96 3.57 -7.51
C ALA A 24 -12.47 2.59 -6.42
N VAL A 25 -11.53 3.01 -5.57
CA VAL A 25 -10.96 2.18 -4.51
C VAL A 25 -11.45 2.54 -3.10
N ARG A 26 -12.57 3.25 -2.97
CA ARG A 26 -13.19 3.49 -1.65
C ARG A 26 -13.65 2.16 -1.04
N PRO A 27 -13.23 1.81 0.19
CA PRO A 27 -13.39 0.44 0.69
C PRO A 27 -14.85 0.01 0.87
N GLN A 28 -15.68 0.88 1.48
CA GLN A 28 -17.12 0.61 1.64
C GLN A 28 -17.80 0.35 0.29
N SER A 29 -17.52 1.18 -0.71
CA SER A 29 -18.09 1.05 -2.04
C SER A 29 -17.59 -0.21 -2.75
N LEU A 30 -16.30 -0.57 -2.59
CA LEU A 30 -15.76 -1.81 -3.14
C LEU A 30 -16.44 -3.03 -2.53
N VAL A 31 -16.59 -3.07 -1.21
CA VAL A 31 -17.29 -4.17 -0.54
C VAL A 31 -18.72 -4.29 -1.05
N LYS A 32 -19.47 -3.18 -1.11
CA LYS A 32 -20.86 -3.18 -1.59
C LYS A 32 -21.02 -3.57 -3.06
N ARG A 33 -20.02 -3.30 -3.90
CA ARG A 33 -20.02 -3.69 -5.32
C ARG A 33 -19.66 -5.14 -5.54
N ARG A 34 -18.72 -5.66 -4.75
CA ARG A 34 -18.12 -6.98 -4.99
C ARG A 34 -18.75 -8.07 -4.13
N LEU A 35 -19.20 -7.75 -2.92
CA LEU A 35 -19.89 -8.69 -2.04
C LEU A 35 -21.39 -8.45 -2.06
N SER A 36 -22.15 -9.53 -2.19
CA SER A 36 -23.59 -9.50 -2.02
C SER A 36 -24.07 -10.74 -1.29
N VAL A 37 -25.28 -10.66 -0.74
CA VAL A 37 -25.91 -11.76 -0.02
C VAL A 37 -27.30 -11.94 -0.56
N ASP A 38 -27.62 -13.13 -1.05
CA ASP A 38 -28.97 -13.43 -1.51
C ASP A 38 -29.96 -13.37 -0.33
N LEU A 39 -31.10 -12.74 -0.56
CA LEU A 39 -32.08 -12.48 0.49
C LEU A 39 -32.82 -13.75 0.91
N VAL A 40 -32.95 -14.74 0.03
CA VAL A 40 -33.74 -15.96 0.22
C VAL A 40 -32.84 -17.11 0.68
N SER A 41 -31.86 -17.50 -0.14
CA SER A 41 -30.94 -18.59 0.15
C SER A 41 -29.98 -18.24 1.29
N SER A 42 -29.76 -16.95 1.53
CA SER A 42 -28.72 -16.42 2.43
C SER A 42 -27.29 -16.72 1.98
N GLU A 43 -27.09 -17.05 0.71
CA GLU A 43 -25.78 -17.32 0.12
C GLU A 43 -24.97 -16.03 -0.09
N VAL A 44 -23.66 -16.10 0.16
CA VAL A 44 -22.71 -15.01 -0.06
C VAL A 44 -22.06 -15.16 -1.43
N TYR A 45 -22.07 -14.07 -2.20
CA TYR A 45 -21.44 -13.98 -3.51
C TYR A 45 -20.31 -12.96 -3.48
N TYR A 46 -19.27 -13.23 -4.29
CA TYR A 46 -18.17 -12.34 -4.60
C TYR A 46 -18.06 -12.17 -6.12
N ASP A 47 -18.13 -10.94 -6.61
CA ASP A 47 -18.21 -10.60 -8.04
C ASP A 47 -19.26 -11.45 -8.77
N GLU A 48 -20.47 -11.49 -8.21
CA GLU A 48 -21.62 -12.23 -8.74
C GLU A 48 -21.42 -13.76 -8.80
N LYS A 49 -20.34 -14.29 -8.21
CA LYS A 49 -20.05 -15.73 -8.13
C LYS A 49 -20.15 -16.24 -6.71
N SER A 50 -20.67 -17.44 -6.54
CA SER A 50 -20.67 -18.13 -5.25
C SER A 50 -19.24 -18.27 -4.73
N LEU A 51 -19.06 -18.15 -3.42
CA LEU A 51 -17.81 -18.57 -2.79
C LEU A 51 -17.64 -20.08 -2.97
N GLU A 52 -16.41 -20.58 -3.04
CA GLU A 52 -16.13 -22.02 -3.14
C GLU A 52 -15.48 -22.52 -1.84
N PRO A 53 -16.16 -23.38 -1.05
CA PRO A 53 -17.55 -23.81 -1.20
C PRO A 53 -18.53 -22.69 -0.81
N PRO A 54 -19.80 -22.79 -1.23
CA PRO A 54 -20.82 -21.77 -0.93
C PRO A 54 -20.96 -21.52 0.56
N VAL A 55 -21.08 -20.24 0.93
CA VAL A 55 -21.31 -19.82 2.31
C VAL A 55 -22.75 -19.35 2.43
N TYR A 56 -23.55 -20.08 3.20
CA TYR A 56 -24.93 -19.73 3.50
C TYR A 56 -24.99 -19.17 4.92
N LEU A 57 -25.25 -17.87 5.07
CA LEU A 57 -25.22 -17.21 6.38
C LEU A 57 -26.24 -17.80 7.35
N ASN A 58 -27.41 -18.25 6.88
CA ASN A 58 -28.41 -18.92 7.73
C ASN A 58 -27.95 -20.29 8.29
N ARG A 59 -26.80 -20.82 7.86
CA ARG A 59 -26.22 -22.09 8.33
C ARG A 59 -24.96 -21.92 9.18
N VAL A 60 -24.49 -20.68 9.39
CA VAL A 60 -23.32 -20.44 10.24
C VAL A 60 -23.73 -20.16 11.69
N GLY A 61 -22.84 -20.48 12.62
CA GLY A 61 -22.92 -20.14 14.03
C GLY A 61 -22.66 -18.65 14.25
N ARG A 62 -21.55 -18.33 14.91
CA ARG A 62 -21.12 -16.94 15.09
C ARG A 62 -20.49 -16.37 13.84
N ILE A 63 -20.68 -15.07 13.62
CA ILE A 63 -19.93 -14.29 12.63
C ILE A 63 -18.89 -13.44 13.38
N VAL A 64 -17.62 -13.53 12.99
CA VAL A 64 -16.55 -12.73 13.60
C VAL A 64 -15.85 -11.89 12.53
N ILE A 65 -15.64 -10.60 12.81
CA ILE A 65 -14.93 -9.68 11.91
C ILE A 65 -13.64 -9.23 12.58
N VAL A 66 -12.47 -9.60 12.03
CA VAL A 66 -11.17 -9.24 12.61
C VAL A 66 -10.24 -8.65 11.56
N GLY A 67 -9.19 -7.94 11.97
CA GLY A 67 -8.12 -7.55 11.08
C GLY A 67 -7.56 -6.17 11.39
N GLY A 68 -6.92 -5.54 10.41
CA GLY A 68 -6.31 -4.24 10.61
C GLY A 68 -5.71 -3.63 9.35
N GLY A 69 -5.43 -2.33 9.42
CA GLY A 69 -5.01 -1.54 8.26
C GLY A 69 -5.66 -0.15 8.24
N LYS A 70 -5.11 0.78 7.45
CA LYS A 70 -5.60 2.16 7.33
C LYS A 70 -7.08 2.20 6.89
N ALA A 71 -7.49 1.27 6.04
CA ALA A 71 -8.84 1.17 5.49
C ALA A 71 -9.71 0.08 6.16
N ALA A 72 -9.20 -0.62 7.18
CA ALA A 72 -9.83 -1.83 7.70
C ALA A 72 -11.22 -1.58 8.31
N ALA A 73 -11.41 -0.45 9.03
CA ALA A 73 -12.73 -0.09 9.56
C ALA A 73 -13.74 0.19 8.44
N ALA A 74 -13.33 0.83 7.34
CA ALA A 74 -14.22 1.08 6.20
C ALA A 74 -14.58 -0.20 5.43
N ILE A 75 -13.65 -1.17 5.34
CA ILE A 75 -13.96 -2.51 4.80
C ILE A 75 -14.98 -3.21 5.70
N ALA A 76 -14.75 -3.22 7.01
CA ALA A 76 -15.63 -3.85 7.97
C ALA A 76 -17.02 -3.21 8.00
N GLU A 77 -17.14 -1.89 7.89
CA GLU A 77 -18.43 -1.19 7.79
C GLU A 77 -19.18 -1.57 6.50
N GLY A 78 -18.49 -1.62 5.36
CA GLY A 78 -19.07 -2.13 4.12
C GLY A 78 -19.59 -3.56 4.27
N LEU A 79 -18.84 -4.41 4.97
CA LEU A 79 -19.21 -5.79 5.23
C LEU A 79 -20.43 -5.89 6.16
N GLU A 80 -20.46 -5.11 7.25
CA GLU A 80 -21.62 -5.04 8.15
C GLU A 80 -22.88 -4.59 7.40
N SER A 81 -22.74 -3.62 6.50
CA SER A 81 -23.83 -3.15 5.65
C SER A 81 -24.33 -4.22 4.67
N VAL A 82 -23.44 -5.01 4.07
CA VAL A 82 -23.81 -6.07 3.11
C VAL A 82 -24.48 -7.26 3.82
N ILE A 83 -23.97 -7.69 4.97
CA ILE A 83 -24.57 -8.77 5.76
C ILE A 83 -25.91 -8.33 6.36
N GLY A 84 -25.98 -7.07 6.80
CA GLY A 84 -27.18 -6.46 7.35
C GLY A 84 -27.36 -6.74 8.84
N LYS A 85 -27.72 -5.68 9.59
CA LYS A 85 -27.86 -5.68 11.05
C LYS A 85 -28.63 -6.87 11.62
N LYS A 86 -29.83 -7.19 11.08
CA LYS A 86 -30.65 -8.30 11.58
C LYS A 86 -29.95 -9.66 11.53
N ARG A 87 -29.10 -9.90 10.52
CA ARG A 87 -28.34 -11.15 10.40
C ARG A 87 -27.17 -11.13 11.37
N LEU A 88 -26.44 -10.02 11.44
CA LEU A 88 -25.35 -9.85 12.40
C LEU A 88 -25.81 -10.06 13.84
N ASP A 89 -26.93 -9.46 14.24
CA ASP A 89 -27.55 -9.65 15.56
C ASP A 89 -27.88 -11.13 15.80
N ARG A 90 -28.50 -11.81 14.83
CA ARG A 90 -28.85 -13.25 14.92
C ARG A 90 -27.64 -14.14 15.11
N HIS A 91 -26.52 -13.80 14.46
CA HIS A 91 -25.27 -14.57 14.50
C HIS A 91 -24.31 -14.07 15.59
N ASN A 92 -24.80 -13.30 16.57
CA ASN A 92 -23.99 -12.74 17.67
C ASN A 92 -22.68 -12.13 17.15
N ALA A 93 -22.78 -11.32 16.10
CA ALA A 93 -21.60 -10.81 15.40
C ALA A 93 -20.77 -9.92 16.33
N ILE A 94 -19.47 -10.19 16.39
CA ILE A 94 -18.50 -9.43 17.18
C ILE A 94 -17.18 -9.34 16.41
N GLY A 95 -16.29 -8.46 16.84
CA GLY A 95 -15.06 -8.27 16.09
C GLY A 95 -14.08 -7.29 16.69
N ILE A 96 -12.86 -7.29 16.16
CA ILE A 96 -11.76 -6.39 16.55
C ILE A 96 -11.05 -5.94 15.28
N VAL A 97 -11.12 -4.65 14.97
CA VAL A 97 -10.47 -4.07 13.79
C VAL A 97 -9.48 -3.00 14.22
N ASN A 98 -8.19 -3.27 14.02
CA ASN A 98 -7.10 -2.37 14.41
C ASN A 98 -6.87 -1.29 13.34
N VAL A 99 -6.92 -0.02 13.75
CA VAL A 99 -6.78 1.15 12.87
C VAL A 99 -5.89 2.23 13.49
N PRO A 100 -5.46 3.25 12.71
CA PRO A 100 -4.83 4.44 13.26
C PRO A 100 -5.80 5.27 14.12
N GLU A 101 -5.26 6.10 15.00
CA GLU A 101 -6.00 7.05 15.85
C GLU A 101 -6.71 8.12 15.01
N GLY A 102 -7.85 8.60 15.50
CA GLY A 102 -8.64 9.64 14.83
C GLY A 102 -9.48 9.15 13.64
N MET A 103 -9.67 7.84 13.51
CA MET A 103 -10.53 7.26 12.47
C MET A 103 -12.01 7.37 12.87
N PRO A 104 -12.96 7.60 11.94
CA PRO A 104 -14.38 7.70 12.27
C PRO A 104 -14.93 6.46 13.00
N GLU A 105 -15.83 6.66 13.98
CA GLU A 105 -16.62 5.59 14.61
C GLU A 105 -17.79 5.21 13.71
N ILE A 106 -17.60 4.20 12.86
CA ILE A 106 -18.56 3.78 11.84
C ILE A 106 -19.04 2.33 11.98
N LEU A 107 -18.46 1.57 12.90
CA LEU A 107 -18.78 0.16 13.11
C LEU A 107 -19.88 -0.01 14.15
N THR A 108 -20.71 -1.04 13.97
CA THR A 108 -21.85 -1.32 14.85
C THR A 108 -21.72 -2.63 15.61
N HIS A 109 -20.96 -3.61 15.11
CA HIS A 109 -20.78 -4.93 15.75
C HIS A 109 -19.32 -5.21 16.08
N ALA A 110 -18.42 -4.96 15.13
CA ALA A 110 -16.98 -5.02 15.40
C ALA A 110 -16.53 -3.79 16.19
N ARG A 111 -15.64 -3.97 17.18
CA ARG A 111 -15.00 -2.82 17.84
C ARG A 111 -13.87 -2.29 16.97
N LYS A 112 -13.85 -0.97 16.78
CA LYS A 112 -12.69 -0.25 16.24
C LYS A 112 -11.67 -0.10 17.37
N ALA A 113 -10.44 -0.57 17.16
CA ALA A 113 -9.33 -0.39 18.09
C ALA A 113 -8.31 0.57 17.49
N GLU A 114 -8.22 1.77 18.05
CA GLU A 114 -7.20 2.74 17.67
C GLU A 114 -5.86 2.40 18.34
N VAL A 115 -4.92 1.92 17.54
CA VAL A 115 -3.69 1.29 18.05
C VAL A 115 -2.42 2.08 17.77
N ARG A 116 -2.45 3.10 16.91
CA ARG A 116 -1.26 3.90 16.58
C ARG A 116 -1.61 5.30 16.08
N LEU A 117 -0.67 6.24 16.20
CA LEU A 117 -0.79 7.57 15.58
C LEU A 117 -0.79 7.48 14.05
N GLN A 118 -1.48 8.41 13.40
CA GLN A 118 -1.37 8.64 11.95
C GLN A 118 0.08 9.02 11.57
N GLY A 119 0.53 8.66 10.38
CA GLY A 119 1.92 8.83 9.94
C GLY A 119 2.98 7.95 10.63
N SER A 120 2.71 7.32 11.78
CA SER A 120 3.66 6.43 12.46
C SER A 120 3.53 4.98 12.00
N ASN A 121 4.64 4.36 11.61
CA ASN A 121 4.70 2.95 11.20
C ASN A 121 5.26 2.01 12.29
N SER A 122 5.49 2.51 13.50
CA SER A 122 6.04 1.72 14.60
C SER A 122 4.95 0.95 15.35
N PRO A 123 5.16 -0.33 15.67
CA PRO A 123 4.32 -1.09 16.60
C PRO A 123 4.13 -0.40 17.95
N THR A 124 2.97 -0.60 18.58
CA THR A 124 2.67 -0.06 19.92
C THR A 124 2.19 -1.17 20.87
N ILE A 125 2.19 -0.86 22.18
CA ILE A 125 1.61 -1.75 23.19
C ILE A 125 0.11 -1.96 22.95
N LYS A 126 -0.62 -0.91 22.56
CA LYS A 126 -2.06 -1.01 22.21
C LYS A 126 -2.28 -1.99 21.05
N ALA A 127 -1.43 -1.92 20.01
CA ALA A 127 -1.48 -2.84 18.87
C ALA A 127 -1.24 -4.28 19.31
N MET A 128 -0.27 -4.50 20.19
CA MET A 128 0.04 -5.82 20.74
C MET A 128 -1.13 -6.40 21.54
N GLN A 129 -1.69 -5.62 22.46
CA GLN A 129 -2.84 -6.03 23.29
C GLN A 129 -4.06 -6.37 22.42
N SER A 130 -4.44 -5.46 21.51
CA SER A 130 -5.59 -5.68 20.63
C SER A 130 -5.41 -6.89 19.70
N THR A 131 -4.19 -7.13 19.21
CA THR A 131 -3.88 -8.33 18.42
C THR A 131 -3.93 -9.61 19.26
N SER A 132 -3.53 -9.55 20.53
CA SER A 132 -3.67 -10.67 21.45
C SER A 132 -5.14 -11.03 21.66
N ASP A 133 -5.99 -10.03 21.92
CA ASP A 133 -7.45 -10.22 22.04
C ASP A 133 -8.05 -10.82 20.77
N MET A 134 -7.58 -10.37 19.59
CA MET A 134 -7.99 -10.90 18.29
C MET A 134 -7.64 -12.38 18.14
N LEU A 135 -6.42 -12.78 18.54
CA LEU A 135 -5.99 -14.18 18.51
C LEU A 135 -6.83 -15.04 19.46
N GLU A 136 -7.12 -14.57 20.67
CA GLU A 136 -7.98 -15.30 21.60
C GLU A 136 -9.43 -15.40 21.12
N LEU A 137 -9.95 -14.36 20.47
CA LEU A 137 -11.28 -14.38 19.87
C LEU A 137 -11.37 -15.48 18.79
N VAL A 138 -10.43 -15.54 17.84
CA VAL A 138 -10.49 -16.56 16.77
C VAL A 138 -10.21 -17.99 17.28
N LYS A 139 -9.43 -18.14 18.35
CA LYS A 139 -9.20 -19.42 19.04
C LYS A 139 -10.44 -19.92 19.79
N SER A 140 -11.32 -19.01 20.22
CA SER A 140 -12.57 -19.36 20.91
C SER A 140 -13.66 -19.91 20.00
N LEU A 141 -13.44 -19.90 18.67
CA LEU A 141 -14.42 -20.32 17.67
C LEU A 141 -14.52 -21.85 17.55
N ASN A 142 -15.55 -22.30 16.84
CA ASN A 142 -15.75 -23.70 16.49
C ASN A 142 -16.06 -23.86 15.00
N VAL A 143 -16.07 -25.11 14.52
CA VAL A 143 -16.22 -25.45 13.09
C VAL A 143 -17.49 -24.93 12.41
N ASN A 144 -18.52 -24.52 13.16
CA ASN A 144 -19.74 -23.92 12.60
C ASN A 144 -19.66 -22.40 12.45
N ASP A 145 -18.67 -21.75 13.06
CA ASP A 145 -18.50 -20.29 13.02
C ASP A 145 -17.87 -19.83 11.69
N LEU A 146 -18.07 -18.56 11.35
CA LEU A 146 -17.53 -17.88 10.16
C LEU A 146 -16.70 -16.66 10.58
N VAL A 147 -15.49 -16.54 10.02
CA VAL A 147 -14.63 -15.37 10.21
C VAL A 147 -14.49 -14.61 8.91
N PHE A 148 -14.70 -13.29 8.96
CA PHE A 148 -14.19 -12.37 7.97
C PHE A 148 -12.93 -11.70 8.50
N VAL A 149 -11.85 -11.74 7.71
CA VAL A 149 -10.63 -11.00 8.01
C VAL A 149 -10.55 -9.82 7.07
N VAL A 150 -10.35 -8.60 7.58
CA VAL A 150 -10.20 -7.38 6.77
C VAL A 150 -8.76 -6.89 6.83
N LEU A 151 -8.09 -6.83 5.68
CA LEU A 151 -6.68 -6.42 5.57
C LEU A 151 -6.55 -5.23 4.62
N SER A 152 -5.77 -4.23 5.04
CA SER A 152 -5.35 -3.14 4.17
C SER A 152 -3.98 -2.60 4.58
N GLY A 153 -3.49 -1.62 3.84
CA GLY A 153 -2.17 -1.03 4.08
C GLY A 153 -1.87 -0.65 5.53
N GLY A 154 -0.63 -0.91 5.95
CA GLY A 154 -0.19 -0.70 7.34
C GLY A 154 -0.57 -1.82 8.32
N ALA A 155 -1.26 -2.89 7.90
CA ALA A 155 -1.64 -4.01 8.75
C ALA A 155 -0.45 -4.62 9.54
N SER A 156 0.76 -4.65 8.96
CA SER A 156 1.94 -5.25 9.61
C SER A 156 2.31 -4.58 10.94
N ALA A 157 2.14 -3.25 11.04
CA ALA A 157 2.40 -2.47 12.25
C ALA A 157 1.23 -2.46 13.24
N MET A 158 0.00 -2.71 12.76
CA MET A 158 -1.21 -2.70 13.59
C MET A 158 -1.62 -4.10 14.10
N MET A 159 -1.18 -5.16 13.42
CA MET A 159 -1.37 -6.55 13.82
C MET A 159 -0.04 -7.14 14.28
N VAL A 160 0.23 -6.98 15.58
CA VAL A 160 1.52 -7.27 16.20
C VAL A 160 1.33 -8.27 17.33
N ALA A 161 1.95 -9.44 17.22
CA ALA A 161 2.02 -10.39 18.32
C ALA A 161 3.43 -11.00 18.31
N PRO A 162 4.38 -10.51 19.12
CA PRO A 162 5.66 -11.16 19.32
C PRO A 162 5.46 -12.61 19.80
N ARG A 163 6.46 -13.47 19.59
CA ARG A 163 6.46 -14.81 20.22
C ARG A 163 6.69 -14.68 21.72
N ASP A 164 6.26 -15.67 22.50
CA ASP A 164 6.15 -15.55 23.97
C ASP A 164 7.47 -15.22 24.68
N THR A 165 8.62 -15.54 24.07
CA THR A 165 9.97 -15.24 24.60
C THR A 165 10.56 -13.92 24.11
N ILE A 166 9.83 -13.12 23.33
CA ILE A 166 10.31 -11.90 22.68
C ILE A 166 9.51 -10.71 23.20
N SER A 167 10.19 -9.69 23.71
CA SER A 167 9.50 -8.45 24.11
C SER A 167 9.12 -7.60 22.90
N LEU A 168 8.14 -6.69 23.09
CA LEU A 168 7.80 -5.73 22.04
C LEU A 168 8.97 -4.79 21.76
N GLU A 169 9.70 -4.40 22.80
CA GLU A 169 10.86 -3.52 22.73
C GLU A 169 11.97 -4.13 21.86
N GLU A 170 12.30 -5.41 22.07
CA GLU A 170 13.29 -6.11 21.24
C GLU A 170 12.87 -6.14 19.77
N LYS A 171 11.57 -6.36 19.51
CA LYS A 171 11.02 -6.36 18.14
C LYS A 171 11.11 -4.99 17.47
N ILE A 172 10.82 -3.91 18.20
CA ILE A 172 10.92 -2.53 17.71
C ILE A 172 12.38 -2.21 17.40
N VAL A 173 13.27 -2.39 18.38
CA VAL A 173 14.71 -2.10 18.25
C VAL A 173 15.32 -2.84 17.06
N LEU A 174 15.02 -4.14 16.91
CA LEU A 174 15.54 -4.92 15.81
C LEU A 174 15.01 -4.43 14.45
N THR A 175 13.72 -4.13 14.36
CA THR A 175 13.10 -3.68 13.12
C THR A 175 13.66 -2.32 12.67
N GLU A 176 13.84 -1.39 13.61
CA GLU A 176 14.46 -0.10 13.34
C GLU A 176 15.92 -0.24 12.91
N PHE A 177 16.68 -1.10 13.58
CA PHE A 177 18.07 -1.38 13.22
C PHE A 177 18.17 -1.92 11.79
N LEU A 178 17.39 -2.95 11.46
CA LEU A 178 17.41 -3.54 10.12
C LEU A 178 17.03 -2.51 9.05
N SER A 179 16.00 -1.70 9.30
CA SER A 179 15.61 -0.62 8.39
C SER A 179 16.72 0.41 8.19
N LYS A 180 17.41 0.84 9.26
CA LYS A 180 18.53 1.79 9.19
C LYS A 180 19.78 1.19 8.52
N SER A 181 19.95 -0.12 8.61
CA SER A 181 21.05 -0.87 7.96
C SER A 181 20.82 -1.15 6.47
N GLY A 182 19.75 -0.59 5.88
CA GLY A 182 19.41 -0.78 4.47
C GLY A 182 18.91 -2.18 4.13
N ALA A 183 18.31 -2.90 5.09
CA ALA A 183 17.62 -4.14 4.80
C ALA A 183 16.43 -3.88 3.86
N ASN A 184 16.31 -4.69 2.81
CA ASN A 184 15.20 -4.59 1.88
C ASN A 184 13.92 -5.17 2.51
N ILE A 185 12.78 -5.02 1.81
CA ILE A 185 11.48 -5.44 2.35
C ILE A 185 11.38 -6.97 2.53
N GLU A 186 12.06 -7.75 1.70
CA GLU A 186 12.09 -9.22 1.79
C GLU A 186 12.84 -9.67 3.04
N GLU A 187 14.03 -9.13 3.27
CA GLU A 187 14.85 -9.38 4.47
C GLU A 187 14.12 -8.96 5.75
N LEU A 188 13.51 -7.77 5.75
CA LEU A 188 12.71 -7.29 6.87
C LEU A 188 11.52 -8.22 7.14
N ASN A 189 10.80 -8.64 6.10
CA ASN A 189 9.65 -9.52 6.24
C ASN A 189 10.06 -10.92 6.69
N GLN A 190 11.20 -11.44 6.22
CA GLN A 190 11.76 -12.72 6.66
C GLN A 190 11.89 -12.73 8.19
N VAL A 191 12.65 -11.77 8.73
CA VAL A 191 12.87 -11.68 10.19
C VAL A 191 11.55 -11.42 10.92
N ARG A 192 10.71 -10.49 10.43
CA ARG A 192 9.42 -10.13 11.07
C ARG A 192 8.47 -11.31 11.17
N ARG A 193 8.46 -12.23 10.19
CA ARG A 193 7.63 -13.43 10.19
C ARG A 193 8.10 -14.43 11.25
N SER A 194 9.40 -14.73 11.31
CA SER A 194 9.96 -15.72 12.25
C SER A 194 9.79 -15.36 13.73
N ILE A 195 9.62 -14.07 14.03
CA ILE A 195 9.44 -13.53 15.40
C ILE A 195 7.98 -13.17 15.75
N SER A 196 6.99 -13.71 15.02
CA SER A 196 5.59 -13.29 15.16
C SER A 196 4.62 -14.45 15.27
N ARG A 197 3.66 -14.35 16.20
CA ARG A 197 2.53 -15.28 16.37
C ARG A 197 1.40 -15.07 15.36
N VAL A 198 1.25 -13.87 14.80
CA VAL A 198 0.10 -13.50 13.94
C VAL A 198 0.44 -13.50 12.45
N LYS A 199 1.72 -13.34 12.09
CA LYS A 199 2.19 -13.25 10.69
C LYS A 199 2.39 -14.64 10.10
N ALA A 200 2.67 -14.73 8.80
CA ALA A 200 2.95 -15.99 8.11
C ALA A 200 1.89 -17.09 8.38
N GLY A 201 0.61 -16.78 8.22
CA GLY A 201 -0.52 -17.67 8.47
C GLY A 201 -0.89 -17.82 9.96
N GLY A 202 -0.25 -17.07 10.86
CA GLY A 202 -0.44 -17.20 12.31
C GLY A 202 -1.87 -16.92 12.77
N LEU A 203 -2.54 -15.93 12.18
CA LEU A 203 -3.96 -15.66 12.45
C LEU A 203 -4.84 -16.81 11.95
N ALA A 204 -4.60 -17.30 10.73
CA ALA A 204 -5.34 -18.43 10.18
C ALA A 204 -5.16 -19.71 11.02
N ARG A 205 -3.92 -20.07 11.38
CA ARG A 205 -3.64 -21.26 12.21
C ARG A 205 -4.21 -21.16 13.62
N ALA A 206 -4.33 -19.96 14.19
CA ALA A 206 -4.98 -19.76 15.47
C ALA A 206 -6.52 -19.93 15.40
N CYS A 207 -7.10 -19.79 14.21
CA CYS A 207 -8.54 -19.85 14.01
C CYS A 207 -9.09 -21.28 14.13
N ARG A 208 -10.22 -21.41 14.84
CA ARG A 208 -10.98 -22.66 14.98
C ARG A 208 -12.32 -22.68 14.24
N ALA A 209 -12.64 -21.59 13.53
CA ALA A 209 -13.83 -21.52 12.68
C ALA A 209 -13.76 -22.52 11.53
N GLY A 210 -14.92 -22.96 11.00
CA GLY A 210 -14.92 -23.80 9.79
C GLY A 210 -14.51 -23.04 8.54
N ARG A 211 -14.76 -21.73 8.51
CA ARG A 211 -14.53 -20.87 7.34
C ARG A 211 -13.92 -19.53 7.72
N MET A 212 -12.90 -19.13 6.97
CA MET A 212 -12.28 -17.81 7.03
C MET A 212 -12.28 -17.17 5.63
N VAL A 213 -12.92 -16.02 5.49
CA VAL A 213 -12.94 -15.22 4.24
C VAL A 213 -12.11 -13.95 4.47
N VAL A 214 -10.99 -13.85 3.78
CA VAL A 214 -10.05 -12.73 3.91
C VAL A 214 -10.34 -11.72 2.81
N LEU A 215 -10.76 -10.52 3.18
CA LEU A 215 -11.01 -9.39 2.29
C LEU A 215 -9.79 -8.46 2.31
N VAL A 216 -9.20 -8.25 1.15
CA VAL A 216 -7.91 -7.55 1.02
C VAL A 216 -8.07 -6.30 0.17
N LEU A 217 -7.61 -5.16 0.67
CA LEU A 217 -7.34 -3.95 -0.13
C LEU A 217 -5.84 -3.74 -0.17
N SER A 218 -5.23 -3.99 -1.32
CA SER A 218 -3.78 -4.07 -1.46
C SER A 218 -3.13 -2.71 -1.72
N ASP A 219 -2.16 -2.35 -0.88
CA ASP A 219 -1.19 -1.29 -1.10
C ASP A 219 0.17 -1.83 -1.58
N VAL A 220 0.25 -3.10 -1.94
CA VAL A 220 1.49 -3.75 -2.39
C VAL A 220 1.46 -3.90 -3.91
N ILE A 221 2.49 -3.40 -4.60
CA ILE A 221 2.64 -3.60 -6.04
C ILE A 221 2.77 -5.09 -6.34
N GLY A 222 1.96 -5.60 -7.28
CA GLY A 222 1.85 -7.02 -7.59
C GLY A 222 0.95 -7.83 -6.65
N ASP A 223 0.31 -7.19 -5.67
CA ASP A 223 -0.78 -7.78 -4.86
C ASP A 223 -0.41 -9.06 -4.09
N SER A 224 0.86 -9.21 -3.71
CA SER A 224 1.34 -10.38 -2.98
C SER A 224 0.74 -10.50 -1.58
N LEU A 225 -0.11 -11.52 -1.39
CA LEU A 225 -0.76 -11.82 -0.10
C LEU A 225 0.24 -12.11 1.02
N GLU A 226 1.43 -12.61 0.70
CA GLU A 226 2.48 -12.88 1.68
C GLU A 226 3.11 -11.60 2.24
N VAL A 227 3.17 -10.55 1.42
CA VAL A 227 3.73 -9.24 1.77
C VAL A 227 2.69 -8.43 2.55
N ILE A 228 1.43 -8.45 2.11
CA ILE A 228 0.32 -7.71 2.75
C ILE A 228 0.15 -8.15 4.20
N GLY A 229 0.37 -7.23 5.13
CA GLY A 229 0.32 -7.53 6.58
C GLY A 229 1.35 -8.56 7.05
N SER A 230 2.37 -8.86 6.23
CA SER A 230 3.27 -10.01 6.37
C SER A 230 2.51 -11.36 6.40
N GLY A 231 1.44 -11.46 5.61
CA GLY A 231 0.69 -12.66 5.33
C GLY A 231 0.08 -13.32 6.57
N PRO A 232 -0.82 -12.69 7.34
CA PRO A 232 -1.38 -13.31 8.54
C PRO A 232 -2.28 -14.52 8.27
N CYS A 233 -2.75 -14.68 7.03
CA CYS A 233 -3.69 -15.70 6.61
C CYS A 233 -3.23 -16.57 5.43
N VAL A 234 -1.96 -16.46 5.00
CA VAL A 234 -1.43 -17.27 3.89
C VAL A 234 -0.98 -18.65 4.36
N ASP A 235 -1.02 -19.63 3.45
CA ASP A 235 -0.45 -20.96 3.67
C ASP A 235 1.06 -20.90 3.48
N MET A 236 1.77 -20.53 4.54
CA MET A 236 3.19 -20.86 4.59
C MET A 236 3.22 -22.33 5.00
N GLN A 237 3.44 -23.23 4.04
CA GLN A 237 3.61 -24.66 4.35
C GLN A 237 4.60 -24.78 5.52
N ALA A 238 4.38 -25.76 6.39
CA ALA A 238 5.22 -26.00 7.57
C ALA A 238 6.74 -26.16 7.26
N GLY A 239 7.14 -26.18 5.98
CA GLY A 239 8.52 -26.06 5.51
C GLY A 239 9.12 -24.64 5.52
N GLU A 240 8.33 -23.56 5.46
CA GLU A 240 8.80 -22.17 5.60
C GLU A 240 8.63 -21.62 7.02
N GLN A 241 7.93 -22.37 7.87
CA GLN A 241 8.03 -22.25 9.34
C GLN A 241 8.91 -23.35 9.94
N SER A 242 9.72 -23.99 9.08
CA SER A 242 10.76 -24.89 9.52
C SER A 242 12.01 -24.12 9.95
N ASP A 243 12.95 -24.86 10.52
CA ASP A 243 14.29 -24.43 10.89
C ASP A 243 15.07 -23.73 9.74
N SER A 244 14.64 -23.86 8.47
CA SER A 244 15.13 -23.04 7.33
C SER A 244 14.90 -21.55 7.53
N SER A 245 13.71 -21.15 8.02
CA SER A 245 13.37 -19.75 8.23
C SER A 245 14.16 -19.11 9.37
N ALA A 246 14.50 -19.88 10.40
CA ALA A 246 15.38 -19.44 11.48
C ALA A 246 16.81 -19.21 10.97
N ASN A 247 17.34 -20.11 10.14
CA ASN A 247 18.65 -19.97 9.51
C ASN A 247 18.72 -18.76 8.55
N GLU A 248 17.71 -18.58 7.69
CA GLU A 248 17.60 -17.43 6.79
C GLU A 248 17.51 -16.11 7.57
N SER A 249 16.71 -16.08 8.64
CA SER A 249 16.64 -14.91 9.52
C SER A 249 17.99 -14.62 10.17
N LEU A 250 18.69 -15.63 10.71
CA LEU A 250 20.03 -15.46 11.26
C LEU A 250 21.03 -14.97 10.21
N ALA A 251 20.92 -15.42 8.96
CA ALA A 251 21.76 -14.95 7.86
C ALA A 251 21.54 -13.45 7.59
N VAL A 252 20.27 -13.01 7.55
CA VAL A 252 19.92 -11.58 7.46
C VAL A 252 20.50 -10.80 8.65
N LEU A 253 20.28 -11.29 9.87
CA LEU A 253 20.78 -10.63 11.09
C LEU A 253 22.31 -10.52 11.11
N THR A 254 23.00 -11.53 10.57
CA THR A 254 24.47 -11.54 10.44
C THR A 254 24.93 -10.54 9.39
N ALA A 255 24.35 -10.61 8.18
CA ALA A 255 24.71 -9.75 7.05
C ALA A 255 24.50 -8.26 7.36
N ARG A 256 23.48 -7.93 8.16
CA ARG A 256 23.16 -6.57 8.59
C ARG A 256 23.88 -6.14 9.87
N GLY A 257 24.70 -7.00 10.47
CA GLY A 257 25.52 -6.68 11.64
C GLY A 257 24.78 -6.69 12.98
N ALA A 258 23.50 -7.10 13.02
CA ALA A 258 22.69 -7.10 14.24
C ALA A 258 23.28 -8.02 15.33
N ILE A 259 23.81 -9.19 14.93
CA ILE A 259 24.43 -10.14 15.87
C ILE A 259 25.74 -9.56 16.45
N ALA A 260 26.61 -9.01 15.58
CA ALA A 260 27.89 -8.44 16.00
C ALA A 260 27.71 -7.24 16.96
N MET A 261 26.66 -6.44 16.73
CA MET A 261 26.30 -5.30 17.57
C MET A 261 25.42 -5.66 18.78
N ASN A 262 25.13 -6.95 18.99
CA ASN A 262 24.29 -7.44 20.09
C ASN A 262 22.89 -6.80 20.15
N ILE A 263 22.27 -6.59 18.99
CA ILE A 263 20.92 -6.03 18.86
C ILE A 263 19.89 -7.14 19.09
N ALA A 264 18.95 -6.91 20.03
CA ALA A 264 17.87 -7.83 20.40
C ALA A 264 18.34 -9.28 20.67
N PRO A 265 19.20 -9.50 21.68
CA PRO A 265 19.83 -10.80 21.94
C PRO A 265 18.86 -11.93 22.29
N GLY A 266 17.66 -11.62 22.80
CA GLY A 266 16.61 -12.61 23.03
C GLY A 266 16.11 -13.22 21.71
N ILE A 267 15.93 -12.39 20.69
CA ILE A 267 15.55 -12.82 19.33
C ILE A 267 16.63 -13.71 18.72
N VAL A 268 17.89 -13.26 18.77
CA VAL A 268 19.02 -14.05 18.23
C VAL A 268 19.09 -15.41 18.92
N ARG A 269 18.98 -15.44 20.26
CA ARG A 269 19.01 -16.69 21.04
C ARG A 269 17.86 -17.64 20.68
N LEU A 270 16.65 -17.12 20.47
CA LEU A 270 15.51 -17.92 20.03
C LEU A 270 15.82 -18.56 18.67
N LEU A 271 16.18 -17.74 17.67
CA LEU A 271 16.44 -18.22 16.32
C LEU A 271 17.62 -19.20 16.27
N SER A 272 18.68 -18.97 17.04
CA SER A 272 19.82 -19.90 17.14
C SER A 272 19.45 -21.23 17.76
N ARG A 273 18.57 -21.24 18.77
CA ARG A 273 18.07 -22.49 19.37
C ARG A 273 17.25 -23.32 18.37
N GLU A 274 16.38 -22.66 17.61
CA GLU A 274 15.58 -23.31 16.56
C GLU A 274 16.47 -23.86 15.44
N ALA A 275 17.40 -23.04 14.94
CA ALA A 275 18.37 -23.48 13.93
C ALA A 275 19.24 -24.66 14.40
N SER A 276 19.53 -24.77 15.71
CA SER A 276 20.36 -25.85 16.28
C SER A 276 19.57 -27.12 16.61
N ALA A 277 18.24 -27.11 16.54
CA ALA A 277 17.40 -28.23 16.93
C ALA A 277 17.33 -29.37 15.88
N GLN A 278 18.11 -29.32 14.78
CA GLN A 278 18.19 -30.39 13.78
C GLN A 278 19.60 -30.72 13.25
N PRO A 279 19.83 -31.98 12.77
CA PRO A 279 21.01 -32.38 12.01
C PRO A 279 20.93 -31.91 10.55
N LEU A 280 22.06 -31.46 9.99
CA LEU A 280 22.23 -31.04 8.60
C LEU A 280 21.77 -32.14 7.60
N PRO A 281 20.80 -31.87 6.70
CA PRO A 281 20.71 -32.61 5.44
C PRO A 281 21.74 -32.05 4.46
N ALA A 282 22.40 -32.95 3.72
CA ALA A 282 23.36 -32.60 2.69
C ALA A 282 22.69 -31.91 1.48
N ARG A 283 23.17 -30.70 1.16
CA ARG A 283 23.20 -29.99 -0.14
C ARG A 283 21.97 -30.07 -1.05
N SER A 284 21.38 -28.92 -1.34
CA SER A 284 21.65 -28.15 -2.59
C SER A 284 21.05 -26.75 -2.47
N ILE A 285 21.89 -25.72 -2.63
CA ILE A 285 21.44 -24.33 -2.84
C ILE A 285 20.96 -24.26 -4.29
N GLY A 286 19.71 -24.63 -4.49
CA GLY A 286 18.93 -24.27 -5.67
C GLY A 286 17.87 -23.30 -5.20
N VAL A 287 18.12 -22.00 -5.37
CA VAL A 287 17.10 -20.97 -5.16
C VAL A 287 16.12 -21.08 -6.32
N ALA A 288 15.11 -21.93 -6.13
CA ALA A 288 13.89 -21.91 -6.92
C ALA A 288 12.78 -21.46 -5.96
N PHE A 289 12.51 -20.15 -5.94
CA PHE A 289 11.22 -19.65 -5.50
C PHE A 289 10.18 -20.15 -6.50
N ALA A 290 9.74 -21.39 -6.31
CA ALA A 290 8.56 -21.89 -6.98
C ALA A 290 7.35 -21.26 -6.29
N SER A 291 7.00 -20.06 -6.73
CA SER A 291 5.77 -19.35 -6.37
C SER A 291 4.56 -20.08 -6.96
N SER A 292 4.20 -21.24 -6.41
CA SER A 292 2.87 -21.81 -6.60
C SER A 292 1.98 -21.37 -5.44
N VAL A 293 1.68 -20.08 -5.38
CA VAL A 293 0.60 -19.60 -4.50
C VAL A 293 -0.71 -20.11 -5.09
N SER A 294 -1.15 -21.25 -4.57
CA SER A 294 -2.40 -21.92 -4.87
C SER A 294 -3.57 -20.99 -4.55
N SER A 295 -4.27 -20.48 -5.57
CA SER A 295 -5.66 -19.95 -5.54
C SER A 295 -6.07 -18.97 -4.40
N GLY A 296 -5.16 -18.52 -3.53
CA GLY A 296 -5.47 -17.93 -2.23
C GLY A 296 -6.32 -18.85 -1.31
N GLU A 297 -6.53 -20.12 -1.64
CA GLU A 297 -7.42 -21.01 -0.87
C GLU A 297 -6.64 -22.19 -0.28
N TRP A 298 -6.83 -22.43 1.01
CA TRP A 298 -6.15 -23.51 1.73
C TRP A 298 -6.94 -23.91 2.98
N THR A 299 -6.53 -24.98 3.65
CA THR A 299 -7.15 -25.42 4.90
C THR A 299 -6.09 -25.56 5.97
N THR A 300 -6.31 -24.93 7.12
CA THR A 300 -5.40 -24.99 8.26
C THR A 300 -5.38 -26.40 8.86
N SER A 301 -4.36 -26.71 9.67
CA SER A 301 -4.31 -27.96 10.45
C SER A 301 -5.49 -28.11 11.42
N SER A 302 -6.13 -27.01 11.82
CA SER A 302 -7.36 -27.00 12.62
C SER A 302 -8.64 -27.23 11.81
N GLY A 303 -8.55 -27.40 10.49
CA GLY A 303 -9.70 -27.61 9.60
C GLY A 303 -10.41 -26.34 9.14
N CYS A 304 -9.85 -25.15 9.41
CA CYS A 304 -10.41 -23.88 8.94
C CYS A 304 -10.11 -23.69 7.46
N ARG A 305 -11.14 -23.60 6.61
CA ARG A 305 -10.95 -23.31 5.19
C ARG A 305 -10.79 -21.81 4.98
N VAL A 306 -9.61 -21.39 4.54
CA VAL A 306 -9.25 -19.99 4.29
C VAL A 306 -9.40 -19.69 2.80
N SER A 307 -9.98 -18.54 2.48
CA SER A 307 -10.07 -18.03 1.11
C SER A 307 -9.82 -16.53 1.06
N HIS A 308 -9.01 -16.06 0.12
CA HIS A 308 -8.71 -14.64 -0.06
C HIS A 308 -9.53 -14.03 -1.20
N ARG A 309 -9.98 -12.79 -1.02
CA ARG A 309 -10.74 -12.00 -2.00
C ARG A 309 -10.16 -10.59 -2.06
N MET A 310 -9.61 -10.24 -3.22
CA MET A 310 -8.97 -8.94 -3.45
C MET A 310 -10.02 -7.89 -3.84
N LEU A 311 -10.43 -7.07 -2.88
CA LEU A 311 -11.42 -6.01 -3.09
C LEU A 311 -10.95 -5.01 -4.14
N GLY A 312 -9.69 -4.57 -4.05
CA GLY A 312 -9.08 -3.63 -4.98
C GLY A 312 -7.59 -3.48 -4.72
N SER A 313 -6.91 -2.91 -5.70
CA SER A 313 -5.46 -2.65 -5.66
C SER A 313 -5.09 -1.39 -6.43
N ASN A 314 -3.79 -1.10 -6.52
CA ASN A 314 -3.27 0.01 -7.31
C ASN A 314 -3.75 -0.06 -8.77
N ALA A 315 -3.76 -1.26 -9.36
CA ALA A 315 -4.26 -1.49 -10.71
C ALA A 315 -5.71 -1.02 -10.88
N SER A 316 -6.59 -1.28 -9.90
CA SER A 316 -7.98 -0.83 -9.93
C SER A 316 -8.11 0.69 -9.95
N ALA A 317 -7.26 1.40 -9.22
CA ALA A 317 -7.28 2.87 -9.21
C ALA A 317 -6.71 3.44 -10.52
N VAL A 318 -5.64 2.86 -11.05
CA VAL A 318 -5.04 3.25 -12.32
C VAL A 318 -6.00 3.03 -13.49
N ASP A 319 -6.71 1.90 -13.53
CA ASP A 319 -7.72 1.62 -14.56
C ASP A 319 -8.84 2.67 -14.53
N ALA A 320 -9.31 3.05 -13.34
CA ALA A 320 -10.31 4.10 -13.18
C ALA A 320 -9.80 5.49 -13.61
N ALA A 321 -8.55 5.82 -13.28
CA ALA A 321 -7.89 7.04 -13.76
C ALA A 321 -7.77 7.04 -15.29
N ALA A 322 -7.40 5.91 -15.89
CA ALA A 322 -7.30 5.77 -17.34
C ALA A 322 -8.64 5.96 -18.05
N LEU A 323 -9.72 5.39 -17.51
CA LEU A 323 -11.08 5.62 -18.02
C LEU A 323 -11.50 7.09 -17.90
N ALA A 324 -11.20 7.75 -16.77
CA ALA A 324 -11.48 9.17 -16.57
C ALA A 324 -10.67 10.05 -17.53
N ALA A 325 -9.40 9.71 -17.79
CA ALA A 325 -8.54 10.42 -18.74
C ALA A 325 -9.08 10.27 -20.18
N LYS A 326 -9.51 9.07 -20.58
CA LYS A 326 -10.19 8.86 -21.88
C LYS A 326 -11.45 9.71 -21.99
N ALA A 327 -12.26 9.78 -20.92
CA ALA A 327 -13.46 10.61 -20.88
C ALA A 327 -13.16 12.13 -20.96
N CYS A 328 -11.97 12.55 -20.51
CA CYS A 328 -11.47 13.92 -20.69
C CYS A 328 -10.88 14.19 -22.09
N GLY A 329 -10.92 13.19 -23.00
CA GLY A 329 -10.49 13.29 -24.38
C GLY A 329 -9.02 12.96 -24.63
N TYR A 330 -8.34 12.29 -23.69
CA TYR A 330 -6.94 11.91 -23.84
C TYR A 330 -6.78 10.56 -24.55
N ASP A 331 -5.74 10.44 -25.37
CA ASP A 331 -5.12 9.17 -25.72
C ASP A 331 -4.26 8.69 -24.54
N VAL A 332 -4.56 7.50 -24.01
CA VAL A 332 -4.07 7.07 -22.70
C VAL A 332 -3.10 5.90 -22.80
N LEU A 333 -1.91 6.10 -22.25
CA LEU A 333 -0.94 5.04 -21.96
C LEU A 333 -0.96 4.71 -20.47
N VAL A 334 -1.23 3.45 -20.14
CA VAL A 334 -1.20 2.94 -18.76
C VAL A 334 0.12 2.22 -18.52
N ARG A 335 0.75 2.46 -17.36
CA ARG A 335 1.92 1.72 -16.88
C ARG A 335 1.75 1.30 -15.43
N GLN A 336 2.41 0.22 -15.06
CA GLN A 336 2.49 -0.28 -13.70
C GLN A 336 3.96 -0.47 -13.36
N ALA A 337 4.33 -0.12 -12.14
CA ALA A 337 5.65 -0.41 -11.61
C ALA A 337 5.88 -1.94 -11.60
N ASP A 338 7.12 -2.34 -11.87
CA ASP A 338 7.52 -3.74 -11.77
C ASP A 338 7.51 -4.16 -10.29
N PRO A 339 6.72 -5.18 -9.89
CA PRO A 339 6.66 -5.64 -8.51
C PRO A 339 7.99 -6.20 -8.00
N THR A 340 8.92 -6.54 -8.89
CA THR A 340 10.24 -7.10 -8.55
C THR A 340 11.34 -6.05 -8.47
N ALA A 341 11.08 -4.82 -8.89
CA ALA A 341 12.05 -3.74 -8.92
C ALA A 341 11.65 -2.59 -8.00
N SER A 342 12.63 -2.01 -7.29
CA SER A 342 12.44 -0.76 -6.58
C SER A 342 12.82 0.41 -7.48
N GLU A 343 11.88 1.31 -7.74
CA GLU A 343 12.14 2.59 -8.40
C GLU A 343 12.37 3.69 -7.35
N SER A 344 13.38 4.54 -7.53
CA SER A 344 13.54 5.74 -6.71
C SER A 344 12.60 6.86 -7.20
N ALA A 345 12.12 7.69 -6.28
CA ALA A 345 11.26 8.81 -6.61
C ALA A 345 11.92 9.76 -7.62
N GLU A 346 13.24 9.95 -7.51
CA GLU A 346 14.03 10.80 -8.38
C GLU A 346 14.12 10.25 -9.80
N SER A 347 14.34 8.95 -9.98
CA SER A 347 14.44 8.35 -11.32
C SER A 347 13.11 8.42 -12.06
N VAL A 348 12.01 8.18 -11.35
CA VAL A 348 10.64 8.34 -11.86
C VAL A 348 10.39 9.77 -12.31
N GLY A 349 10.70 10.76 -11.47
CA GLY A 349 10.48 12.18 -11.78
C GLY A 349 11.27 12.65 -13.00
N GLN A 350 12.54 12.25 -13.08
CA GLN A 350 13.40 12.54 -14.24
C GLN A 350 12.86 11.89 -15.52
N ARG A 351 12.47 10.61 -15.46
CA ARG A 351 11.91 9.86 -16.60
C ARG A 351 10.64 10.50 -17.13
N LEU A 352 9.69 10.81 -16.26
CA LEU A 352 8.42 11.45 -16.64
C LEU A 352 8.63 12.83 -17.27
N PHE A 353 9.55 13.64 -16.75
CA PHE A 353 9.87 14.93 -17.33
C PHE A 353 10.55 14.81 -18.70
N GLN A 354 11.53 13.92 -18.86
CA GLN A 354 12.21 13.68 -20.14
C GLN A 354 11.23 13.22 -21.22
N GLU A 355 10.28 12.36 -20.87
CA GLU A 355 9.21 11.94 -21.77
C GLU A 355 8.30 13.11 -22.16
N ALA A 356 7.92 13.94 -21.19
CA ALA A 356 7.13 15.14 -21.44
C ALA A 356 7.83 16.11 -22.41
N ALA A 357 9.13 16.33 -22.23
CA ALA A 357 9.94 17.17 -23.10
C ALA A 357 10.04 16.59 -24.52
N THR A 358 10.26 15.29 -24.64
CA THR A 358 10.37 14.59 -25.94
C THR A 358 9.06 14.67 -26.72
N VAL A 359 7.93 14.37 -26.08
CA VAL A 359 6.60 14.43 -26.71
C VAL A 359 6.24 15.87 -27.07
N SER A 360 6.58 16.84 -26.23
CA SER A 360 6.31 18.25 -26.51
C SER A 360 7.11 18.75 -27.72
N GLN A 361 8.36 18.33 -27.86
CA GLN A 361 9.20 18.68 -29.01
C GLN A 361 8.72 18.04 -30.32
N SER A 362 8.31 16.78 -30.30
CA SER A 362 7.84 16.09 -31.51
C SER A 362 6.56 16.71 -32.06
N VAL A 363 5.58 16.99 -31.20
CA VAL A 363 4.30 17.59 -31.61
C VAL A 363 4.46 19.06 -32.02
N SER A 364 5.39 19.81 -31.40
CA SER A 364 5.65 21.20 -31.80
C SER A 364 6.26 21.31 -33.20
N ARG A 365 6.99 20.28 -33.66
CA ARG A 365 7.54 20.22 -35.03
C ARG A 365 6.50 19.86 -36.08
N ASP A 366 5.40 19.21 -35.68
CA ASP A 366 4.31 18.81 -36.56
C ASP A 366 3.11 19.78 -36.42
N SER A 367 3.16 20.88 -37.17
CA SER A 367 2.14 21.93 -37.13
C SER A 367 0.75 21.45 -37.59
N GLN A 368 0.66 20.32 -38.31
CA GLN A 368 -0.59 19.72 -38.79
C GLN A 368 -1.05 18.50 -37.99
N SER A 369 -0.37 18.15 -36.89
CA SER A 369 -0.74 16.99 -36.08
C SER A 369 -2.16 17.12 -35.53
N THR A 370 -3.03 16.15 -35.89
CA THR A 370 -4.38 15.95 -35.32
C THR A 370 -4.36 15.00 -34.12
N ALA A 371 -3.19 14.77 -33.52
CA ALA A 371 -3.04 13.84 -32.43
C ALA A 371 -3.85 14.30 -31.21
N LEU A 372 -4.61 13.38 -30.63
CA LEU A 372 -5.31 13.61 -29.37
C LEU A 372 -4.31 14.02 -28.27
N PRO A 373 -4.74 14.83 -27.28
CA PRO A 373 -3.90 15.10 -26.12
C PRO A 373 -3.55 13.78 -25.44
N ARG A 374 -2.34 13.66 -24.89
CA ARG A 374 -1.82 12.40 -24.36
C ARG A 374 -1.85 12.40 -22.84
N ALA A 375 -2.24 11.27 -22.24
CA ALA A 375 -2.14 11.05 -20.81
C ALA A 375 -1.34 9.77 -20.54
N ILE A 376 -0.34 9.87 -19.67
CA ILE A 376 0.32 8.70 -19.10
C ILE A 376 -0.14 8.57 -17.66
N ILE A 377 -0.68 7.39 -17.33
CA ILE A 377 -1.16 7.06 -16.00
C ILE A 377 -0.27 5.93 -15.49
N GLU A 378 0.53 6.20 -14.46
CA GLU A 378 1.40 5.18 -13.84
C GLU A 378 0.96 4.85 -12.42
N GLY A 379 0.88 3.56 -12.14
CA GLY A 379 0.76 3.02 -10.79
C GLY A 379 2.10 2.61 -10.22
N GLY A 380 2.31 2.75 -8.91
CA GLY A 380 3.54 2.30 -8.26
C GLY A 380 3.66 2.74 -6.81
N GLU A 381 4.83 2.46 -6.24
CA GLU A 381 5.23 3.00 -4.94
C GLU A 381 6.73 3.29 -4.99
N ALA A 382 7.10 4.57 -5.15
CA ALA A 382 8.52 4.93 -5.23
C ALA A 382 9.17 4.92 -3.85
N THR A 383 10.49 4.71 -3.82
CA THR A 383 11.28 4.83 -2.59
C THR A 383 12.11 6.11 -2.59
N VAL A 384 12.43 6.62 -1.40
CA VAL A 384 13.31 7.78 -1.21
C VAL A 384 14.43 7.37 -0.27
N GLN A 385 15.67 7.68 -0.65
CA GLN A 385 16.81 7.53 0.24
C GLN A 385 16.89 8.77 1.14
N VAL A 386 16.39 8.64 2.37
CA VAL A 386 16.28 9.77 3.30
C VAL A 386 17.63 10.01 4.01
N PRO A 387 18.26 11.19 3.89
CA PRO A 387 19.49 11.53 4.63
C PRO A 387 19.21 11.74 6.12
N ILE A 388 20.24 11.73 6.97
CA ILE A 388 20.09 11.92 8.42
C ILE A 388 19.52 13.31 8.74
N ASP A 389 20.01 14.36 8.05
CA ASP A 389 19.54 15.74 8.18
C ASP A 389 18.55 16.07 7.05
N HIS A 390 17.44 15.34 7.02
CA HIS A 390 16.39 15.54 6.03
C HIS A 390 15.38 16.61 6.46
N GLY A 391 14.74 17.25 5.46
CA GLY A 391 13.60 18.14 5.67
C GLY A 391 12.25 17.42 5.64
N SER A 392 11.20 18.13 5.23
CA SER A 392 9.83 17.61 5.14
C SER A 392 9.42 17.29 3.69
N GLY A 393 8.88 16.11 3.47
CA GLY A 393 8.42 15.67 2.16
C GLY A 393 8.05 14.19 2.15
N GLY A 394 7.62 13.72 0.98
CA GLY A 394 7.37 12.30 0.74
C GLY A 394 7.75 11.90 -0.68
N ARG A 395 7.58 10.62 -1.01
CA ARG A 395 7.99 10.04 -2.29
C ARG A 395 7.30 10.70 -3.48
N ASN A 396 6.03 11.07 -3.36
CA ASN A 396 5.29 11.70 -4.44
C ASN A 396 5.76 13.14 -4.67
N GLN A 397 5.96 13.89 -3.59
CA GLN A 397 6.55 15.23 -3.64
C GLN A 397 7.98 15.22 -4.19
N GLN A 398 8.78 14.22 -3.79
CA GLN A 398 10.15 14.03 -4.28
C GLN A 398 10.18 13.72 -5.79
N THR A 399 9.24 12.91 -6.29
CA THR A 399 9.07 12.66 -7.74
C THR A 399 8.80 13.95 -8.51
N VAL A 400 7.89 14.79 -8.01
CA VAL A 400 7.57 16.07 -8.65
C VAL A 400 8.76 17.03 -8.59
N LEU A 401 9.46 17.08 -7.46
CA LEU A 401 10.64 17.91 -7.28
C LEU A 401 11.80 17.48 -8.20
N ALA A 402 11.99 16.18 -8.40
CA ALA A 402 13.00 15.66 -9.33
C ALA A 402 12.71 16.05 -10.78
N ALA A 403 11.43 16.08 -11.18
CA ALA A 403 11.03 16.61 -12.49
C ALA A 403 11.35 18.12 -12.63
N LEU A 404 11.10 18.91 -11.58
CA LEU A 404 11.45 20.35 -11.56
C LEU A 404 12.96 20.58 -11.63
N VAL A 405 13.76 19.76 -10.95
CA VAL A 405 15.23 19.77 -11.04
C VAL A 405 15.69 19.44 -12.46
N ALA A 406 15.13 18.39 -13.08
CA ALA A 406 15.45 18.03 -14.46
C ALA A 406 15.13 19.17 -15.44
N ALA A 407 14.01 19.86 -15.24
CA ALA A 407 13.64 21.05 -16.02
C ALA A 407 14.64 22.19 -15.85
N ARG A 408 15.07 22.50 -14.63
CA ARG A 408 16.11 23.51 -14.35
C ARG A 408 17.44 23.19 -15.02
N THR A 409 17.86 21.93 -14.95
CA THR A 409 19.12 21.49 -15.58
C THR A 409 19.05 21.68 -17.10
N LEU A 410 17.91 21.37 -17.75
CA LEU A 410 17.72 21.65 -19.17
C LEU A 410 17.76 23.16 -19.46
N GLU A 411 17.11 24.01 -18.65
CA GLU A 411 17.14 25.47 -18.79
C GLU A 411 18.56 26.03 -18.82
N GLN A 412 19.38 25.60 -17.85
CA GLN A 412 20.75 26.08 -17.67
C GLN A 412 21.69 25.61 -18.78
N SER A 413 21.42 24.44 -19.37
CA SER A 413 22.27 23.87 -20.42
C SER A 413 22.25 24.65 -21.74
N GLN A 414 21.29 25.58 -21.96
CA GLN A 414 21.07 26.29 -23.22
C GLN A 414 20.92 25.38 -24.47
N VAL A 415 20.74 24.06 -24.28
CA VAL A 415 20.68 23.08 -25.38
C VAL A 415 19.30 23.04 -26.06
N SER A 416 18.25 23.63 -25.47
CA SER A 416 16.88 23.52 -26.01
C SER A 416 16.30 24.85 -26.48
N SER A 417 15.71 24.85 -27.67
CA SER A 417 14.93 25.95 -28.28
C SER A 417 13.52 26.13 -27.67
N LEU A 418 13.32 25.67 -26.42
CA LEU A 418 12.06 25.82 -25.72
C LEU A 418 12.00 27.21 -25.07
N ASP A 419 10.97 28.01 -25.40
CA ASP A 419 10.62 29.24 -24.69
C ASP A 419 10.17 28.90 -23.26
N GLY A 420 11.16 28.69 -22.36
CA GLY A 420 10.99 28.21 -20.99
C GLY A 420 11.24 26.70 -20.86
N ALA A 421 11.89 26.29 -19.77
CA ALA A 421 12.31 24.89 -19.59
C ALA A 421 11.14 23.91 -19.36
N TRP A 422 10.03 24.38 -18.79
CA TRP A 422 8.83 23.57 -18.62
C TRP A 422 7.86 23.75 -19.81
N PRO A 423 7.45 22.68 -20.51
CA PRO A 423 6.53 22.81 -21.63
C PRO A 423 5.15 23.33 -21.19
N LYS A 424 4.65 24.38 -21.85
CA LYS A 424 3.39 25.08 -21.50
C LYS A 424 2.14 24.18 -21.46
N GLY A 425 2.14 23.10 -22.23
CA GLY A 425 1.01 22.16 -22.31
C GLY A 425 1.14 20.92 -21.43
N VAL A 426 2.05 20.93 -20.44
CA VAL A 426 2.37 19.75 -19.63
C VAL A 426 2.02 19.96 -18.17
N LEU A 427 1.33 18.98 -17.58
CA LEU A 427 1.16 18.84 -16.15
C LEU A 427 1.65 17.45 -15.72
N LEU A 428 2.53 17.41 -14.72
CA LEU A 428 2.96 16.19 -14.03
C LEU A 428 2.41 16.23 -12.60
N ALA A 429 1.73 15.18 -12.16
CA ALA A 429 1.28 15.02 -10.78
C ALA A 429 1.67 13.64 -10.24
N SER A 430 1.98 13.57 -8.95
CA SER A 430 2.18 12.31 -8.21
C SER A 430 1.47 12.44 -6.88
N LEU A 431 0.71 11.43 -6.49
CA LEU A 431 0.01 11.43 -5.21
C LEU A 431 -0.22 10.03 -4.61
N GLY A 432 -0.21 9.96 -3.29
CA GLY A 432 -0.65 8.82 -2.50
C GLY A 432 -2.18 8.75 -2.44
N THR A 433 -2.74 7.57 -2.68
CA THR A 433 -4.19 7.35 -2.69
C THR A 433 -4.83 7.46 -1.32
N ASP A 434 -4.05 7.41 -0.24
CA ASP A 434 -4.48 7.60 1.14
C ASP A 434 -4.63 9.07 1.55
N GLY A 435 -4.15 9.99 0.71
CA GLY A 435 -4.19 11.42 0.98
C GLY A 435 -2.99 11.95 1.77
N GLU A 436 -1.99 11.10 2.00
CA GLU A 436 -0.76 11.40 2.74
C GLU A 436 0.46 11.10 1.85
N ASP A 437 1.55 11.83 2.04
CA ASP A 437 2.83 11.57 1.40
C ASP A 437 3.97 11.88 2.36
N GLY A 438 4.64 10.83 2.84
CA GLY A 438 5.62 10.95 3.93
C GLY A 438 4.98 11.46 5.23
N PRO A 439 5.77 12.05 6.15
CA PRO A 439 5.25 12.66 7.38
C PRO A 439 4.65 14.06 7.13
N THR A 440 3.85 14.22 6.06
CA THR A 440 3.27 15.51 5.66
C THR A 440 1.74 15.49 5.66
N THR A 441 1.12 16.66 5.52
CA THR A 441 -0.35 16.82 5.42
C THR A 441 -0.84 16.85 3.97
N THR A 442 0.05 16.61 3.01
CA THR A 442 -0.24 16.66 1.59
C THR A 442 -0.20 15.25 1.02
N ALA A 443 -0.99 14.99 -0.02
CA ALA A 443 -1.00 13.69 -0.68
C ALA A 443 0.15 13.54 -1.69
N GLY A 444 0.90 14.59 -1.97
CA GLY A 444 1.84 14.64 -3.07
C GLY A 444 1.95 16.05 -3.65
N GLY A 445 2.29 16.12 -4.94
CA GLY A 445 2.46 17.39 -5.63
C GLY A 445 2.15 17.31 -7.12
N PHE A 446 2.15 18.47 -7.75
CA PHE A 446 2.15 18.61 -9.19
C PHE A 446 3.08 19.74 -9.63
N ALA A 447 3.51 19.67 -10.89
CA ALA A 447 4.27 20.69 -11.56
C ALA A 447 3.66 20.98 -12.93
N ASP A 448 3.56 22.27 -13.24
CA ASP A 448 3.24 22.82 -14.54
C ASP A 448 4.08 24.10 -14.79
N ALA A 449 3.84 24.78 -15.91
CA ALA A 449 4.60 25.98 -16.25
C ALA A 449 4.40 27.13 -15.25
N ASP A 450 3.26 27.22 -14.56
CA ASP A 450 3.04 28.27 -13.54
C ASP A 450 3.84 27.96 -12.26
N ILE A 451 3.90 26.69 -11.85
CA ILE A 451 4.73 26.26 -10.72
C ILE A 451 6.20 26.52 -11.02
N PHE A 452 6.66 26.14 -12.22
CA PHE A 452 8.06 26.38 -12.63
C PHE A 452 8.41 27.88 -12.65
N ALA A 453 7.51 28.73 -13.17
CA ALA A 453 7.69 30.17 -13.15
C ALA A 453 7.68 30.77 -11.74
N ALA A 454 6.87 30.22 -10.83
CA ALA A 454 6.84 30.64 -9.42
C ALA A 454 8.17 30.37 -8.71
N ILE A 455 8.80 29.22 -8.97
CA ILE A 455 10.14 28.89 -8.44
C ILE A 455 11.15 29.94 -8.87
N THR A 456 11.14 30.37 -10.15
CA THR A 456 12.06 31.42 -10.65
C THR A 456 11.80 32.74 -9.94
N ARG A 457 10.52 33.15 -9.86
CA ARG A 457 10.12 34.43 -9.26
C ARG A 457 10.47 34.53 -7.77
N GLN A 458 10.42 33.40 -7.06
CA GLN A 458 10.72 33.30 -5.64
C GLN A 458 12.20 32.99 -5.36
N ASN A 459 13.05 32.87 -6.39
CA ASN A 459 14.46 32.47 -6.27
C ASN A 459 14.66 31.17 -5.46
N LEU A 460 13.75 30.20 -5.62
CA LEU A 460 13.85 28.90 -4.96
C LEU A 460 14.82 28.00 -5.72
N VAL A 461 15.53 27.12 -5.00
CA VAL A 461 16.53 26.20 -5.54
C VAL A 461 16.07 24.74 -5.38
N PRO A 462 15.34 24.17 -6.37
CA PRO A 462 14.80 22.81 -6.27
C PRO A 462 15.85 21.73 -5.97
N GLN A 463 17.08 21.92 -6.44
CA GLN A 463 18.19 20.99 -6.24
C GLN A 463 18.54 20.82 -4.75
N GLU A 464 18.56 21.91 -3.98
CA GLU A 464 18.84 21.85 -2.54
C GLU A 464 17.73 21.14 -1.78
N SER A 465 16.47 21.47 -2.10
CA SER A 465 15.30 20.77 -1.55
C SER A 465 15.32 19.27 -1.88
N LEU A 466 15.72 18.89 -3.10
CA LEU A 466 15.76 17.48 -3.52
C LEU A 466 16.79 16.70 -2.71
N LEU A 467 18.01 17.24 -2.57
CA LEU A 467 19.09 16.60 -1.81
C LEU A 467 18.75 16.43 -0.33
N ARG A 468 18.00 17.37 0.26
CA ARG A 468 17.57 17.32 1.65
C ARG A 468 16.27 16.54 1.86
N CYS A 469 15.63 16.02 0.81
CA CYS A 469 14.27 15.47 0.89
C CYS A 469 13.28 16.46 1.55
N ASP A 470 13.39 17.75 1.21
CA ASP A 470 12.64 18.88 1.78
C ASP A 470 11.69 19.49 0.74
N ALA A 471 10.85 18.64 0.14
CA ALA A 471 9.99 19.01 -0.97
C ALA A 471 8.73 19.81 -0.56
N GLU A 472 8.22 19.59 0.66
CA GLU A 472 6.95 20.17 1.10
C GLU A 472 6.97 21.72 1.11
N PRO A 473 7.97 22.41 1.73
CA PRO A 473 7.96 23.87 1.78
C PRO A 473 7.98 24.52 0.39
N LEU A 474 8.73 23.95 -0.55
CA LEU A 474 8.83 24.43 -1.93
C LEU A 474 7.51 24.26 -2.68
N LEU A 475 6.88 23.09 -2.59
CA LEU A 475 5.62 22.81 -3.29
C LEU A 475 4.46 23.61 -2.67
N VAL A 476 4.46 23.81 -1.36
CA VAL A 476 3.43 24.62 -0.70
C VAL A 476 3.55 26.10 -1.07
N SER A 477 4.76 26.68 -1.02
CA SER A 477 4.99 28.10 -1.35
C SER A 477 4.73 28.44 -2.82
N THR A 478 4.88 27.47 -3.72
CA THR A 478 4.60 27.63 -5.16
C THR A 478 3.16 27.30 -5.54
N GLY A 479 2.39 26.68 -4.65
CA GLY A 479 1.03 26.19 -4.91
C GLY A 479 0.96 24.86 -5.65
N GLY A 480 2.08 24.12 -5.72
CA GLY A 480 2.19 22.80 -6.34
C GLY A 480 1.81 21.63 -5.41
N ALA A 481 1.51 21.87 -4.14
CA ALA A 481 1.13 20.82 -3.20
C ALA A 481 -0.32 20.33 -3.41
N ILE A 482 -0.54 19.01 -3.39
CA ILE A 482 -1.88 18.40 -3.51
C ILE A 482 -2.45 18.15 -2.11
N ARG A 483 -3.55 18.81 -1.76
CA ARG A 483 -4.22 18.70 -0.45
C ARG A 483 -5.64 18.17 -0.60
N ILE A 484 -5.78 16.84 -0.53
CA ILE A 484 -7.08 16.16 -0.64
C ILE A 484 -7.62 15.64 0.70
N GLY A 485 -6.78 15.69 1.76
CA GLY A 485 -7.11 15.13 3.07
C GLY A 485 -7.15 13.60 3.08
N PRO A 486 -7.38 12.97 4.25
CA PRO A 486 -7.43 11.52 4.37
C PRO A 486 -8.59 10.97 3.54
N THR A 487 -8.29 10.06 2.62
CA THR A 487 -9.28 9.53 1.67
C THR A 487 -10.06 8.34 2.21
N GLY A 488 -9.56 7.71 3.29
CA GLY A 488 -10.11 6.48 3.86
C GLY A 488 -9.80 5.23 3.02
N THR A 489 -8.90 5.31 2.03
CA THR A 489 -8.38 4.17 1.27
C THR A 489 -6.85 4.17 1.29
N ASN A 490 -6.21 3.11 0.80
CA ASN A 490 -4.77 3.08 0.51
C ASN A 490 -4.49 1.93 -0.46
N VAL A 491 -4.08 2.27 -1.67
CA VAL A 491 -3.64 1.35 -2.72
C VAL A 491 -2.35 1.84 -3.40
N ALA A 492 -1.42 2.40 -2.63
CA ALA A 492 -0.17 3.03 -3.09
C ALA A 492 -0.37 4.33 -3.91
N ASP A 493 0.53 4.62 -4.85
CA ASP A 493 0.59 5.92 -5.55
C ASP A 493 0.00 5.87 -6.97
N ILE A 494 -0.43 7.04 -7.43
CA ILE A 494 -0.81 7.29 -8.81
C ILE A 494 -0.02 8.49 -9.34
N ARG A 495 0.48 8.36 -10.56
CA ARG A 495 1.24 9.39 -11.27
C ARG A 495 0.54 9.72 -12.56
N LEU A 496 0.39 11.01 -12.85
CA LEU A 496 -0.26 11.54 -14.03
C LEU A 496 0.73 12.40 -14.80
N LEU A 497 0.89 12.13 -16.10
CA LEU A 497 1.51 13.06 -17.03
C LEU A 497 0.49 13.41 -18.12
N LEU A 498 0.00 14.64 -18.09
CA LEU A 498 -0.97 15.16 -19.05
C LEU A 498 -0.27 16.11 -20.03
N ILE A 499 -0.44 15.86 -21.33
CA ILE A 499 0.16 16.64 -22.40
C ILE A 499 -0.95 17.10 -23.35
N ARG A 500 -1.20 18.42 -23.38
CA ARG A 500 -2.18 19.07 -24.25
C ARG A 500 -1.55 20.30 -24.89
N LEU A 501 -1.28 20.21 -26.19
CA LEU A 501 -0.56 21.26 -26.93
C LEU A 501 -1.50 22.10 -27.83
N LYS A 502 -2.70 21.60 -28.12
CA LYS A 502 -3.79 22.27 -28.86
C LYS A 502 -5.15 21.83 -28.27
N ASP A 503 -6.23 22.56 -28.60
CA ASP A 503 -7.61 22.21 -28.21
C ASP A 503 -8.11 20.99 -28.99
#